data_AF-A0A820G5Y8-F1
#
_entry.id   AF-A0A820G5Y8-F1
#
_cell.length_a   1.000
_cell.length_b   1.000
_cell.length_c   1.000
_cell.angle_alpha   90.00
_cell.angle_beta   90.00
_cell.angle_gamma   90.00
#
_symmetry.space_group_name_H-M   'P 1'
#
loop_
_entity.id
_entity.type
_entity.pdbx_description
1 polymer ?
#
loop_
_entity_poly.entity_id
_entity_poly.type
_entity_poly.pdbx_seq_one_letter_code
_entity_poly.pdbx_strand_id
1 'polypeptide(L)'
;MGGSGNVDIFLNNGAGEFILPPNAIGSGIPVSVTTGDVNGDGLIDIIVAYNSSNDVGIFYGRLNTIPTFSPNVLLNAAGATPVSMTTADVNGD
;
A
#
# COMPACT_ATOMS: atom_id res chain seq x y z
N MET A 1 -5.09 -2.28 -24.30
CA MET A 1 -4.73 -1.05 -23.57
C MET A 1 -4.71 -1.39 -22.09
N GLY A 2 -3.58 -1.86 -21.55
CA GLY A 2 -3.46 -2.14 -20.11
C GLY A 2 -3.08 -0.83 -19.41
N GLY A 3 -3.99 -0.26 -18.62
CA GLY A 3 -3.68 0.94 -17.84
C GLY A 3 -2.71 0.57 -16.73
N SER A 4 -1.49 1.10 -16.76
CA SER A 4 -0.65 1.15 -15.56
C SER A 4 -1.19 2.31 -14.71
N GLY A 5 -1.75 1.99 -13.55
CA GLY A 5 -2.12 2.95 -12.52
C GLY A 5 -1.15 2.88 -11.34
N ASN A 6 -1.03 4.00 -10.63
CA ASN A 6 -0.35 4.08 -9.34
C ASN A 6 -1.40 4.31 -8.25
N VAL A 7 -1.02 4.06 -6.99
CA VAL A 7 -1.79 4.55 -5.84
C VAL A 7 -1.11 5.83 -5.37
N ASP A 8 -1.83 6.96 -5.45
CA ASP A 8 -1.36 8.26 -4.97
C ASP A 8 -1.81 8.48 -3.52
N ILE A 9 -0.85 8.80 -2.65
CA ILE A 9 -1.09 9.00 -1.21
C ILE A 9 -0.85 10.46 -0.87
N PHE A 10 -1.93 11.12 -0.44
CA PHE A 10 -1.91 12.51 0.01
C PHE A 10 -1.79 12.55 1.53
N LEU A 11 -0.69 13.11 2.01
CA LEU A 11 -0.43 13.25 3.44
C LEU A 11 -0.95 14.60 3.93
N ASN A 12 -1.66 14.60 5.05
CA ASN A 12 -2.10 15.82 5.71
C ASN A 12 -0.93 16.45 6.49
N ASN A 13 -0.73 17.76 6.37
CA ASN A 13 0.32 18.50 7.08
C ASN A 13 -0.03 18.86 8.55
N GLY A 14 -1.17 18.39 9.06
CA GLY A 14 -1.68 18.71 10.39
C GLY A 14 -2.42 20.05 10.48
N ALA A 15 -2.35 20.88 9.44
CA ALA A 15 -3.10 22.13 9.32
C ALA A 15 -4.34 21.99 8.43
N GLY A 16 -4.66 20.77 7.97
CA GLY A 16 -5.80 20.51 7.09
C GLY A 16 -5.46 20.60 5.60
N GLU A 17 -4.20 20.77 5.23
CA GLU A 17 -3.76 20.78 3.83
C GLU A 17 -3.06 19.49 3.46
N PHE A 18 -3.16 19.11 2.18
CA PHE A 18 -2.42 17.97 1.63
C PHE A 18 -1.05 18.42 1.11
N ILE A 19 -0.02 17.64 1.45
CA ILE A 19 1.33 17.82 0.95
C ILE A 19 1.37 17.36 -0.51
N LEU A 20 1.94 18.21 -1.38
CA LEU A 20 2.13 17.93 -2.81
C LEU A 20 3.62 17.93 -3.17
N PRO A 21 4.05 17.11 -4.15
CA PRO A 21 3.26 16.08 -4.82
C PRO A 21 2.94 14.89 -3.88
N PRO A 22 1.90 14.09 -4.17
CA PRO A 22 1.60 12.89 -3.40
C PRO A 22 2.72 11.85 -3.51
N ASN A 23 2.79 10.95 -2.54
CA ASN A 23 3.61 9.76 -2.66
C ASN A 23 2.90 8.76 -3.59
N ALA A 24 3.46 8.52 -4.76
CA ALA A 24 2.96 7.51 -5.68
C ALA A 24 3.64 6.17 -5.39
N ILE A 25 2.83 5.11 -5.21
CA ILE A 25 3.33 3.76 -4.95
C ILE A 25 2.75 2.73 -5.93
N GLY A 26 3.55 1.69 -6.19
CA GLY A 26 3.17 0.56 -7.02
C GLY A 26 3.13 0.83 -8.52
N SER A 27 2.87 -0.23 -9.28
CA SER A 27 2.66 -0.18 -10.73
C SER A 27 1.79 -1.36 -11.14
N GLY A 28 0.59 -1.10 -11.67
CA GLY A 28 -0.34 -2.13 -12.10
C GLY A 28 -1.78 -1.63 -12.17
N ILE A 29 -2.76 -2.54 -12.24
CA ILE A 29 -4.18 -2.17 -12.07
C ILE A 29 -4.57 -2.47 -10.63
N PRO A 30 -4.47 -1.50 -9.69
CA PRO A 30 -4.89 -1.70 -8.32
C PRO A 30 -6.40 -1.91 -8.28
N VAL A 31 -6.85 -2.92 -7.54
CA VAL A 31 -8.28 -3.25 -7.38
C VAL A 31 -8.73 -3.22 -5.92
N SER A 32 -7.80 -3.25 -4.98
CA SER A 32 -8.10 -3.15 -3.56
C SER A 32 -6.91 -2.56 -2.82
N VAL A 33 -7.20 -1.77 -1.79
CA VAL A 33 -6.22 -1.20 -0.86
C VAL A 33 -6.70 -1.43 0.56
N THR A 34 -5.78 -1.76 1.45
CA THR A 34 -6.01 -1.81 2.90
C THR A 34 -4.78 -1.32 3.64
N THR A 35 -4.92 -1.08 4.93
CA THR A 35 -3.90 -0.50 5.79
C THR A 35 -3.80 -1.24 7.11
N GLY A 36 -2.60 -1.28 7.69
CA GLY A 36 -2.32 -1.86 9.00
C GLY A 36 -0.83 -1.83 9.28
N ASP A 37 -0.42 -1.95 10.54
CA ASP A 37 0.97 -2.20 10.88
C ASP A 37 1.24 -3.69 10.67
N VAL A 38 1.86 -4.06 9.55
CA VAL A 38 2.08 -5.47 9.19
C VAL A 38 3.50 -5.95 9.53
N ASN A 39 4.38 -5.05 9.94
CA ASN A 39 5.76 -5.38 10.32
C ASN A 39 6.05 -5.15 11.82
N GLY A 40 5.09 -4.61 12.58
CA GLY A 40 5.18 -4.38 14.01
C GLY A 40 6.03 -3.15 14.39
N ASP A 41 6.24 -2.20 13.48
CA ASP A 41 7.07 -1.02 13.73
C ASP A 41 6.30 0.19 14.31
N GLY A 42 5.00 0.03 14.52
CA GLY A 42 4.09 1.05 15.02
C GLY A 42 3.66 2.07 13.96
N LEU A 43 4.02 1.87 12.69
CA LEU A 43 3.64 2.72 11.57
C LEU A 43 2.57 2.04 10.71
N ILE A 44 1.75 2.87 10.07
CA ILE A 44 0.74 2.36 9.14
C ILE A 44 1.43 1.97 7.83
N ASP A 45 1.33 0.69 7.49
CA ASP A 45 1.70 0.16 6.18
C ASP A 45 0.49 0.14 5.24
N ILE A 46 0.77 0.06 3.93
CA ILE A 46 -0.25 -0.02 2.88
C ILE A 46 -0.10 -1.33 2.12
N ILE A 47 -1.21 -2.03 1.93
CA ILE A 47 -1.27 -3.28 1.17
C ILE A 47 -2.18 -3.06 -0.04
N VAL A 48 -1.65 -3.34 -1.24
CA VAL A 48 -2.34 -3.12 -2.51
C VAL A 48 -2.44 -4.43 -3.28
N ALA A 49 -3.64 -4.77 -3.75
CA ALA A 49 -3.86 -5.89 -4.64
C ALA A 49 -3.94 -5.42 -6.10
N TYR A 50 -3.20 -6.08 -6.99
CA TYR A 50 -3.17 -5.77 -8.42
C TYR A 50 -3.85 -6.88 -9.24
N ASN A 51 -4.87 -6.51 -10.03
CA ASN A 51 -5.63 -7.49 -10.83
C ASN A 51 -4.86 -8.00 -12.05
N SER A 52 -4.08 -7.14 -12.69
CA SER A 52 -3.37 -7.50 -13.92
C SER A 52 -2.21 -8.47 -13.72
N SER A 53 -1.63 -8.50 -12.51
CA SER A 53 -0.43 -9.28 -12.22
C SER A 53 -0.63 -10.37 -11.16
N ASN A 54 -1.81 -10.46 -10.54
CA ASN A 54 -2.07 -11.33 -9.38
C ASN A 54 -1.05 -11.14 -8.24
N ASP A 55 -0.48 -9.93 -8.16
CA ASP A 55 0.48 -9.60 -7.12
C ASP A 55 -0.21 -8.81 -6.01
N VAL A 56 0.31 -8.99 -4.80
CA VAL A 56 0.06 -8.11 -3.67
C VAL A 56 1.34 -7.35 -3.38
N GLY A 57 1.26 -6.01 -3.36
CA GLY A 57 2.34 -5.13 -2.95
C GLY A 57 2.14 -4.69 -1.50
N ILE A 58 3.16 -4.88 -0.67
CA ILE A 58 3.20 -4.36 0.71
C ILE A 58 4.19 -3.20 0.76
N PHE A 59 3.73 -2.06 1.24
CA PHE A 59 4.45 -0.81 1.30
C PHE A 59 4.60 -0.38 2.76
N TYR A 60 5.80 -0.56 3.31
CA TYR A 60 6.04 -0.25 4.71
C TYR A 60 6.10 1.25 4.97
N GLY A 61 5.33 1.71 5.95
CA GLY A 61 5.38 3.08 6.45
C GLY A 61 6.76 3.42 6.99
N ARG A 62 7.19 4.66 6.79
CA ARG A 62 8.46 5.18 7.33
C ARG A 62 8.27 6.58 7.87
N LEU A 63 8.73 6.79 9.10
CA LEU A 63 8.86 8.11 9.70
C LEU A 63 10.10 8.82 9.17
N ASN A 64 9.86 9.76 8.26
CA ASN A 64 10.83 10.78 7.88
C ASN A 64 10.21 12.16 8.18
N THR A 65 10.86 13.26 7.77
CA THR A 65 10.25 14.60 7.80
C THR A 65 8.93 14.68 7.02
N ILE A 66 8.75 13.82 6.02
CA ILE A 66 7.48 13.53 5.35
C ILE A 66 7.34 12.00 5.35
N PRO A 67 6.22 11.42 5.82
CA PRO A 67 6.01 9.98 5.74
C PRO A 67 6.27 9.45 4.32
N THR A 68 7.01 8.35 4.21
CA THR A 68 7.29 7.69 2.92
C THR A 68 7.01 6.21 3.02
N PHE A 69 7.00 5.54 1.88
CA PHE A 69 6.79 4.10 1.79
C PHE A 69 8.00 3.43 1.14
N SER A 70 8.48 2.34 1.75
CA SER A 70 9.61 1.56 1.23
C SER A 70 9.20 0.73 -0.01
N PRO A 71 10.16 0.38 -0.89
CA PRO A 71 9.86 -0.41 -2.08
C PRO A 71 9.15 -1.71 -1.72
N ASN A 72 8.15 -2.00 -2.55
CA ASN A 72 7.20 -3.10 -2.40
C ASN A 72 7.87 -4.45 -2.23
N VAL A 73 7.45 -5.20 -1.22
CA VAL A 73 7.56 -6.67 -1.28
C VAL A 73 6.45 -7.16 -2.19
N LEU A 74 6.81 -7.75 -3.33
CA LEU A 74 5.86 -8.41 -4.23
C LEU A 74 5.67 -9.85 -3.79
N LEU A 75 4.45 -10.17 -3.41
CA LEU A 75 4.03 -11.55 -3.18
C LEU A 75 3.21 -12.00 -4.38
N ASN A 76 3.73 -12.96 -5.13
CA ASN A 76 2.96 -13.59 -6.21
C ASN A 76 1.93 -14.54 -5.58
N ALA A 77 0.66 -14.16 -5.61
CA ALA A 77 -0.41 -15.03 -5.16
C ALA A 77 -0.65 -16.09 -6.25
N ALA A 78 0.06 -17.22 -6.17
CA ALA A 78 0.08 -18.30 -7.17
C ALA A 78 -1.33 -18.63 -7.73
N GLY A 79 -1.70 -17.99 -8.85
CA GLY A 79 -2.93 -18.25 -9.59
C GLY A 79 -4.24 -17.71 -9.02
N ALA A 80 -4.23 -16.92 -7.94
CA ALA A 80 -5.45 -16.36 -7.34
C ALA A 80 -5.59 -14.87 -7.66
N THR A 81 -6.70 -14.46 -8.29
CA THR A 81 -7.05 -13.05 -8.45
C THR A 81 -7.50 -12.50 -7.10
N PRO A 82 -6.76 -11.60 -6.45
CA PRO A 82 -7.20 -11.03 -5.17
C PRO A 82 -8.38 -10.10 -5.44
N VAL A 83 -9.55 -10.47 -4.93
CA VAL A 83 -10.80 -9.69 -5.07
C VAL A 83 -11.09 -8.83 -3.83
N SER A 84 -10.50 -9.16 -2.68
CA SER A 84 -10.71 -8.45 -1.43
C SER A 84 -9.56 -8.71 -0.45
N MET A 85 -9.15 -7.68 0.28
CA MET A 85 -8.15 -7.76 1.34
C MET A 85 -8.76 -7.24 2.65
N THR A 86 -8.55 -7.96 3.75
CA THR A 86 -8.86 -7.49 5.11
C THR A 86 -7.59 -7.60 5.94
N THR A 87 -7.37 -6.64 6.85
CA THR A 87 -6.28 -6.70 7.83
C THR A 87 -6.87 -7.15 9.15
N ALA A 88 -6.24 -8.15 9.75
CA ALA A 88 -6.49 -8.57 11.12
C ALA A 88 -5.13 -8.93 11.73
N ASP A 89 -4.91 -8.51 12.96
CA ASP A 89 -3.92 -9.13 13.81
C ASP A 89 -4.38 -10.57 14.08
N VAL A 90 -3.62 -11.54 13.56
CA VAL A 90 -3.94 -12.97 13.65
C VAL A 90 -3.08 -13.70 14.69
N ASN A 91 -2.10 -13.01 15.28
CA ASN A 91 -1.11 -13.60 16.18
C ASN A 91 -1.06 -12.94 17.57
N GLY A 92 -1.66 -11.76 17.75
CA GLY A 92 -1.91 -11.16 19.07
C GLY A 92 -0.65 -10.60 19.74
N ASP A 93 0.34 -10.15 18.98
CA ASP A 93 1.57 -9.53 19.49
C ASP A 93 1.56 -7.99 19.52
#